data_AF-A0A016TT44-F1
#
_entry.id   AF-A0A016TT44-F1
#
_cell.length_a   1.000
_cell.length_b   1.000
_cell.length_c   1.000
_cell.angle_alpha   90.00
_cell.angle_beta   90.00
_cell.angle_gamma   90.00
#
_symmetry.space_group_name_H-M   'P 1'
#
loop_
_entity.id
_entity.type
_entity.pdbx_description
1 polymer ?
#
loop_
_entity_poly.entity_id
_entity_poly.type
_entity_poly.pdbx_seq_one_letter_code
_entity_poly.pdbx_strand_id
1 'polypeptide(L)'
;MQSQLYKCDLENLAARRILNPTANPLPAEAKELKAEGAWHNDFIKDTAKSWSTELEEVRSKRHFGCFYIVSGEQEKIAKLACVFQ
;
A
#
# COMPACT_ATOMS: atom_id res chain seq x y z
N MET A 1 -14.82 10.39 15.01
CA MET A 1 -13.79 9.94 14.04
C MET A 1 -14.25 8.60 13.50
N GLN A 2 -14.52 8.47 12.20
CA GLN A 2 -14.88 7.17 11.61
C GLN A 2 -13.60 6.42 11.23
N SER A 3 -13.48 5.17 11.68
CA SER A 3 -12.39 4.28 11.28
C SER A 3 -12.59 3.82 9.84
N GLN A 4 -11.51 3.75 9.07
CA GLN A 4 -11.55 3.16 7.73
C GLN A 4 -11.75 1.64 7.85
N LEU A 5 -12.47 1.05 6.89
CA LEU A 5 -12.79 -0.37 6.86
C LEU A 5 -11.91 -1.11 5.86
N TYR A 6 -11.27 -2.18 6.31
CA TYR A 6 -10.49 -3.05 5.44
C TYR A 6 -11.38 -3.76 4.40
N LYS A 7 -10.90 -3.90 3.17
CA LYS A 7 -11.53 -4.67 2.08
C LYS A 7 -10.51 -5.52 1.31
N CYS A 8 -10.79 -6.82 1.17
CA CYS A 8 -9.95 -7.77 0.43
C CYS A 8 -9.78 -7.38 -1.05
N ASP A 9 -10.81 -6.79 -1.69
CA ASP A 9 -10.71 -6.37 -3.08
C ASP A 9 -9.67 -5.27 -3.29
N LEU A 10 -9.51 -4.37 -2.31
CA LEU A 10 -8.49 -3.31 -2.34
C LEU A 10 -7.09 -3.86 -2.06
N GLU A 11 -6.96 -4.88 -1.20
CA GLU A 11 -5.71 -5.60 -1.02
C GLU A 11 -5.30 -6.35 -2.30
N ASN A 12 -6.24 -7.03 -2.94
CA ASN A 12 -6.00 -7.69 -4.23
C ASN A 12 -5.57 -6.69 -5.31
N LEU A 13 -6.16 -5.50 -5.32
CA LEU A 13 -5.73 -4.42 -6.21
C LEU A 13 -4.30 -3.97 -5.85
N ALA A 14 -3.98 -3.72 -4.57
CA ALA A 14 -2.62 -3.40 -4.12
C ALA A 14 -1.60 -4.48 -4.52
N ALA A 15 -1.96 -5.76 -4.40
CA ALA A 15 -1.12 -6.88 -4.81
C ALA A 15 -0.84 -6.86 -6.31
N ARG A 16 -1.88 -6.69 -7.13
CA ARG A 16 -1.75 -6.56 -8.58
C ARG A 16 -0.87 -5.39 -8.99
N ARG A 17 -0.94 -4.27 -8.25
CA ARG A 17 -0.11 -3.08 -8.49
C ARG A 17 1.37 -3.34 -8.22
N ILE A 18 1.69 -4.13 -7.17
CA ILE A 18 3.07 -4.53 -6.88
C ILE A 18 3.58 -5.59 -7.87
N LEU A 19 2.77 -6.61 -8.16
CA LEU A 19 3.19 -7.77 -8.94
C LEU A 19 3.18 -7.52 -10.46
N ASN A 20 2.29 -6.64 -10.95
CA ASN A 20 2.14 -6.31 -12.35
C ASN A 20 1.64 -4.86 -12.56
N PRO A 21 2.53 -3.85 -12.42
CA PRO A 21 2.15 -2.44 -12.37
C PRO A 21 1.59 -1.86 -13.67
N THR A 22 1.94 -2.43 -14.83
CA THR A 22 1.50 -1.93 -16.14
C THR A 22 0.12 -2.43 -16.55
N ALA A 23 -0.34 -3.56 -16.00
CA ALA A 23 -1.59 -4.19 -16.41
C ALA A 23 -2.83 -3.72 -15.61
N ASN A 24 -2.65 -2.98 -14.51
CA ASN A 24 -3.74 -2.70 -13.57
C ASN A 24 -3.79 -1.21 -13.23
N PRO A 25 -4.49 -0.37 -14.02
CA PRO A 25 -4.75 1.01 -13.64
C PRO A 25 -5.65 1.06 -12.39
N LEU A 26 -5.48 2.09 -11.56
CA LEU A 26 -6.35 2.32 -10.41
C LEU A 26 -7.70 2.89 -10.87
N PRO A 27 -8.80 2.56 -10.18
CA PRO A 27 -10.06 3.32 -10.30
C PRO A 27 -9.81 4.81 -10.10
N ALA A 28 -10.56 5.68 -10.80
CA ALA A 28 -10.34 7.13 -10.78
C ALA A 28 -10.48 7.75 -9.38
N GLU A 29 -11.34 7.16 -8.55
CA GLU A 29 -11.60 7.54 -7.17
C GLU A 29 -10.61 6.94 -6.16
N ALA A 30 -9.78 5.98 -6.58
CA ALA A 30 -8.85 5.30 -5.70
C ALA A 30 -7.53 6.08 -5.59
N LYS A 31 -6.97 6.14 -4.38
CA LYS A 31 -5.61 6.66 -4.14
C LYS A 31 -4.72 5.50 -3.73
N GLU A 32 -3.53 5.41 -4.32
CA GLU A 32 -2.49 4.44 -3.95
C GLU A 32 -1.34 5.15 -3.24
N LEU A 33 -0.88 4.55 -2.14
CA LEU A 33 0.42 4.82 -1.54
C LEU A 33 1.29 3.59 -1.72
N LYS A 34 2.55 3.78 -2.14
CA LYS A 34 3.49 2.69 -2.42
C LYS A 34 4.90 3.01 -1.98
N ALA A 35 5.61 2.00 -1.49
CA ALA A 35 6.99 2.10 -1.05
C ALA A 35 7.75 0.82 -1.43
N GLU A 36 9.02 1.00 -1.74
CA GLU A 36 9.97 -0.06 -2.05
C GLU A 36 11.32 0.31 -1.46
N GLY A 37 12.00 -0.66 -0.83
CA GLY A 37 13.31 -0.42 -0.23
C GLY A 37 13.92 -1.67 0.39
N ALA A 38 15.08 -1.51 1.03
CA ALA A 38 15.74 -2.60 1.75
C ALA A 38 14.83 -3.14 2.85
N TRP A 39 14.76 -4.46 2.99
CA TRP A 39 13.96 -5.10 4.02
C TRP A 39 14.58 -4.90 5.41
N HIS A 40 13.73 -4.57 6.38
CA HIS A 40 14.03 -4.60 7.81
C HIS A 40 12.73 -4.82 8.61
N ASN A 41 12.85 -5.22 9.88
CA ASN A 41 11.71 -5.57 10.73
C ASN A 41 10.69 -4.44 10.90
N ASP A 42 11.15 -3.18 10.92
CA ASP A 42 10.32 -1.99 11.08
C ASP A 42 9.85 -1.36 9.75
N PHE A 43 10.09 -2.00 8.60
CA PHE A 43 9.84 -1.40 7.27
C PHE A 43 8.42 -0.85 7.12
N ILE A 44 7.40 -1.61 7.54
CA ILE A 44 6.00 -1.18 7.45
C ILE A 44 5.75 0.03 8.34
N LYS A 45 6.31 0.02 9.56
CA LYS A 45 6.14 1.09 10.55
C LYS A 45 6.82 2.38 10.07
N ASP A 46 8.02 2.29 9.54
CA ASP A 46 8.76 3.44 9.06
C ASP A 46 8.16 3.99 7.76
N THR A 47 7.66 3.11 6.88
CA THR A 47 6.87 3.52 5.71
C THR A 47 5.61 4.26 6.13
N ALA A 48 4.83 3.72 7.08
CA ALA A 48 3.60 4.36 7.56
C ALA A 48 3.86 5.74 8.19
N LYS A 49 4.98 5.90 8.90
CA LYS A 49 5.40 7.23 9.41
C LYS A 49 5.76 8.17 8.26
N SER A 50 6.46 7.69 7.24
CA SER A 50 6.86 8.52 6.09
C SER A 50 5.65 9.02 5.30
N TRP A 51 4.53 8.27 5.32
CA TRP A 51 3.27 8.65 4.68
C TRP A 51 2.34 9.49 5.56
N SER A 52 2.80 10.03 6.69
CA SER A 52 1.89 10.70 7.63
C SER A 52 1.03 11.78 6.98
N THR A 53 1.59 12.53 6.02
CA THR A 53 0.88 13.59 5.30
C THR A 53 -0.13 13.01 4.32
N GLU A 54 0.26 12.02 3.53
CA GLU A 54 -0.57 11.36 2.53
C GLU A 54 -1.72 10.57 3.17
N LEU A 55 -1.50 10.01 4.36
CA LEU A 55 -2.52 9.33 5.15
C LEU A 55 -3.63 10.29 5.60
N GLU A 56 -3.31 11.57 5.86
CA GLU A 56 -4.33 12.59 6.14
C GLU A 56 -5.16 12.93 4.89
N GLU A 57 -4.56 12.93 3.69
CA GLU A 57 -5.29 13.16 2.43
C GLU A 57 -6.34 12.08 2.16
N VAL A 58 -6.00 10.82 2.46
CA VAL A 58 -6.90 9.67 2.25
C VAL A 58 -7.81 9.39 3.44
N ARG A 59 -7.74 10.18 4.51
CA ARG A 59 -8.55 9.98 5.73
C ARG A 59 -10.06 10.09 5.47
N SER A 60 -10.46 10.79 4.41
CA SER A 60 -11.84 10.89 3.94
C SER A 60 -12.34 9.62 3.21
N LYS A 61 -11.43 8.74 2.76
CA LYS A 61 -11.74 7.47 2.11
C LYS A 61 -12.23 6.47 3.14
N ARG A 62 -13.32 5.76 2.85
CA ARG A 62 -13.98 4.90 3.84
C ARG A 62 -13.32 3.53 3.94
N HIS A 63 -12.66 3.07 2.89
CA HIS A 63 -12.10 1.73 2.81
C HIS A 63 -10.63 1.76 2.43
N PHE A 64 -9.92 0.71 2.82
CA PHE A 64 -8.53 0.50 2.43
C PHE A 64 -8.20 -0.99 2.27
N GLY A 65 -7.10 -1.28 1.59
CA GLY A 65 -6.47 -2.60 1.57
C GLY A 65 -4.99 -2.46 1.23
N CYS A 66 -4.14 -3.23 1.88
CA CYS A 66 -2.68 -3.12 1.75
C CYS A 66 -2.06 -4.47 1.45
N PHE A 67 -1.07 -4.51 0.56
CA PHE A 67 -0.30 -5.69 0.24
C PHE A 67 1.19 -5.47 0.49
N TYR A 68 1.81 -6.43 1.17
CA TYR A 68 3.22 -6.43 1.51
C TYR A 68 3.89 -7.71 0.99
N ILE A 69 5.06 -7.56 0.37
CA ILE A 69 5.89 -8.69 -0.04
C ILE A 69 7.37 -8.39 0.19
N VAL A 70 8.12 -9.44 0.46
CA VAL A 70 9.58 -9.43 0.47
C VAL A 70 10.05 -10.33 -0.67
N SER A 71 10.95 -9.81 -1.50
CA SER A 71 11.50 -10.51 -2.66
C SER A 71 13.02 -10.31 -2.74
N GLY A 72 13.72 -11.18 -3.45
CA GLY A 72 15.18 -11.12 -3.64
C GLY A 72 15.92 -12.19 -2.84
N GLU A 73 16.87 -12.86 -3.50
CA GLU A 73 17.61 -14.00 -2.96
C GLU A 73 18.80 -13.61 -2.07
N GLN A 74 19.52 -12.55 -2.45
CA GLN A 74 20.70 -12.06 -1.72
C GLN A 74 20.40 -10.77 -0.94
N GLU A 75 19.75 -9.81 -1.60
CA GLU A 75 19.27 -8.57 -0.98
C GLU A 75 17.74 -8.64 -0.88
N LYS A 76 17.23 -8.72 0.35
CA LYS A 76 15.79 -8.70 0.58
C LYS A 76 15.26 -7.30 0.34
N ILE A 77 14.38 -7.16 -0.65
CA ILE A 77 13.66 -5.93 -0.96
C ILE A 77 12.23 -6.07 -0.44
N ALA A 78 11.82 -5.13 0.38
CA ALA A 78 10.46 -4.99 0.87
C ALA A 78 9.66 -4.07 -0.05
N LYS A 79 8.43 -4.48 -0.39
CA LYS A 79 7.47 -3.68 -1.15
C LYS A 79 6.15 -3.63 -0.38
N LEU A 80 5.59 -2.43 -0.26
CA LEU A 80 4.30 -2.18 0.39
C LEU A 80 3.46 -1.28 -0.52
N ALA A 81 2.21 -1.64 -0.73
CA ALA A 81 1.23 -0.79 -1.39
C ALA A 81 -0.08 -0.80 -0.60
N CYS A 82 -0.74 0.35 -0.50
CA CYS A 82 -2.06 0.51 0.09
C CYS A 82 -2.95 1.27 -0.88
N VAL A 83 -4.17 0.77 -1.10
CA VAL A 83 -5.18 1.43 -1.92
C VAL A 83 -6.34 1.88 -1.04
N PHE A 84 -6.80 3.12 -1.23
CA PHE A 84 -7.83 3.77 -0.44
C PHE A 84 -9.01 4.21 -1.33
N GLN A 85 -10.24 3.91 -0.88
CA GLN A 85 -11.48 4.24 -1.58
C GLN A 85 -12.64 4.63 -0.65
#